data_AF-A0AAE8NK65-F1
#
_entry.id   AF-A0AAE8NK65-F1
#
_cell.length_a   1.000
_cell.length_b   1.000
_cell.length_c   1.000
_cell.angle_alpha   90.00
_cell.angle_beta   90.00
_cell.angle_gamma   90.00
#
_symmetry.space_group_name_H-M   'P 1'
#
loop_
_entity.id
_entity.type
_entity.pdbx_description
1 polymer ?
#
loop_
_entity_poly.entity_id
_entity_poly.type
_entity_poly.pdbx_seq_one_letter_code
_entity_poly.pdbx_strand_id
1 'polypeptide(L)' 'MNGVDSNNIFALIVAAMATADAINQDTRQSLDNRAAAGRLRDGLRSWKGLAFEYRDWTPAASRVPATTGGAAA' A
#
# COMPACT_ATOMS: atom_id res chain seq x y z
N MET A 1 -8.85 5.98 10.28
CA MET A 1 -8.06 5.48 9.14
C MET A 1 -8.09 6.56 8.07
N ASN A 2 -6.92 7.15 7.80
CA ASN A 2 -6.74 8.39 7.04
C ASN A 2 -7.24 8.25 5.60
N GLY A 3 -7.81 9.34 5.06
CA GLY A 3 -8.28 9.47 3.68
C GLY A 3 -7.16 9.40 2.63
N VAL A 4 -6.53 8.23 2.53
CA VAL A 4 -5.65 7.87 1.42
C VAL A 4 -6.54 7.72 0.19
N ASP A 5 -6.28 8.51 -0.83
CA ASP A 5 -6.96 8.37 -2.11
C ASP A 5 -6.55 7.03 -2.75
N SER A 6 -7.47 6.07 -2.76
CA SER A 6 -7.26 4.75 -3.38
C SER A 6 -7.01 4.82 -4.88
N ASN A 7 -7.30 5.96 -5.53
CA ASN A 7 -6.97 6.17 -6.93
C ASN A 7 -5.58 6.78 -7.12
N ASN A 8 -4.94 7.30 -6.08
CA ASN A 8 -3.61 7.89 -6.21
C ASN A 8 -2.53 6.85 -5.86
N ILE A 9 -1.85 6.32 -6.89
CA ILE A 9 -0.78 5.31 -6.72
C ILE A 9 0.33 5.83 -5.81
N PHE A 10 0.69 7.11 -5.92
CA PHE A 10 1.69 7.71 -5.04
C PHE A 10 1.22 7.69 -3.58
N ALA A 11 -0.01 8.11 -3.31
CA ALA A 11 -0.58 8.09 -1.96
C ALA A 11 -0.63 6.66 -1.38
N LEU A 12 -1.03 5.68 -2.19
CA LEU A 12 -1.05 4.26 -1.82
C LEU A 12 0.35 3.73 -1.47
N ILE A 13 1.35 3.99 -2.31
CA ILE A 13 2.73 3.55 -2.09
C ILE A 13 3.30 4.18 -0.82
N VAL A 14 3.07 5.48 -0.60
CA VAL A 14 3.51 6.18 0.62
C VAL A 14 2.82 5.63 1.87
N ALA A 15 1.50 5.39 1.81
CA ALA A 15 0.76 4.80 2.92
C ALA A 15 1.23 3.38 3.25
N ALA A 16 1.50 2.57 2.22
CA ALA A 16 2.04 1.22 2.38
C ALA A 16 3.43 1.23 3.02
N MET A 17 4.32 2.14 2.61
CA MET A 17 5.64 2.31 3.26
C MET A 17 5.51 2.69 4.73
N ALA A 18 4.62 3.62 5.07
CA ALA A 18 4.42 4.07 6.45
C ALA A 18 3.87 2.92 7.32
N THR A 19 2.93 2.14 6.78
CA THR A 19 2.39 0.96 7.47
C THR A 19 3.45 -0.11 7.67
N ALA A 20 4.26 -0.40 6.65
CA ALA A 20 5.36 -1.34 6.74
C ALA A 20 6.41 -0.91 7.79
N ASP A 21 6.70 0.40 7.87
CA ASP A 21 7.60 0.93 8.89
C ASP A 21 7.05 0.79 10.31
N ALA A 22 5.75 1.09 10.50
CA ALA A 22 5.07 0.90 11.78
C ALA A 22 5.10 -0.57 12.23
N ILE A 23 4.85 -1.52 11.32
CA ILE A 23 4.91 -2.96 11.61
C ILE A 23 6.34 -3.40 11.92
N ASN A 24 7.34 -2.92 11.17
CA ASN A 24 8.75 -3.24 11.42
C ASN A 24 9.20 -2.77 12.82
N GLN A 25 8.74 -1.59 13.25
CA GLN A 25 9.07 -1.01 14.55
C GLN A 25 8.22 -1.58 15.71
N ASP A 26 7.10 -2.25 15.41
CA ASP A 26 6.24 -2.82 16.44
C ASP A 26 6.88 -4.07 17.06
N THR A 27 7.35 -3.93 18.30
CA THR A 27 7.97 -5.02 19.07
C THR A 27 6.97 -6.08 19.52
N ARG A 28 5.66 -5.85 19.36
CA ARG A 28 4.61 -6.85 19.61
C ARG A 28 4.45 -7.82 18.43
N GLN A 29 4.99 -7.47 17.25
CA GLN A 29 4.99 -8.35 16.08
C GLN A 29 6.11 -9.39 16.16
N SER A 30 5.89 -10.55 15.53
CA SER A 30 6.93 -11.57 15.40
C SER A 30 8.14 -11.05 14.61
N LEU A 31 9.32 -11.60 14.90
CA LEU A 31 10.56 -11.22 14.20
C LEU A 31 10.45 -11.36 12.69
N ASP A 32 9.81 -12.43 12.22
CA ASP A 32 9.59 -12.69 10.79
C ASP A 32 8.67 -11.64 10.16
N ASN A 33 7.60 -11.23 10.84
CA ASN A 33 6.69 -10.20 10.34
C ASN A 33 7.40 -8.85 10.23
N ARG A 34 8.23 -8.50 11.22
CA ARG A 34 9.02 -7.26 11.17
C ARG A 34 10.04 -7.29 10.04
N ALA A 35 10.74 -8.41 9.86
CA ALA A 35 11.71 -8.59 8.78
C ALA A 35 11.04 -8.52 7.39
N ALA A 36 9.89 -9.16 7.23
CA ALA A 36 9.09 -9.08 6.00
C ALA A 36 8.62 -7.64 5.73
N ALA A 37 8.17 -6.92 6.76
CA ALA A 37 7.78 -5.52 6.65
C ALA A 37 8.96 -4.61 6.26
N GLY A 38 10.16 -4.86 6.82
CA GLY A 38 11.39 -4.20 6.39
C GLY A 38 11.71 -4.40 4.91
N ARG A 39 11.69 -5.65 4.44
CA ARG A 39 11.90 -5.96 3.01
C ARG A 39 10.85 -5.30 2.12
N LEU A 40 9.59 -5.29 2.55
CA LEU A 40 8.51 -4.61 1.83
C LEU A 40 8.76 -3.10 1.73
N ARG A 41 9.16 -2.45 2.83
CA ARG A 41 9.51 -1.02 2.86
C ARG A 41 10.63 -0.72 1.86
N ASP A 42 11.68 -1.54 1.84
CA ASP A 42 12.83 -1.36 0.95
C ASP A 42 12.46 -1.59 -0.52
N GLY A 43 11.66 -2.63 -0.81
CA GLY A 43 11.11 -2.88 -2.13
C GLY A 43 10.28 -1.71 -2.64
N LEU A 44 9.33 -1.22 -1.84
CA LEU A 44 8.53 -0.05 -2.17
C LEU A 44 9.39 1.20 -2.36
N ARG A 45 10.47 1.37 -1.59
CA ARG A 45 11.39 2.53 -1.70
C ARG A 45 12.03 2.62 -3.08
N SER A 46 12.33 1.49 -3.72
CA SER A 46 12.82 1.48 -5.11
C SER A 46 11.77 1.96 -6.12
N TRP A 47 10.48 1.81 -5.80
CA TRP A 47 9.35 2.26 -6.65
C TRP A 47 8.98 3.72 -6.40
N LYS A 48 9.53 4.34 -5.35
CA LYS A 48 9.24 5.73 -4.99
C LYS A 48 9.55 6.70 -6.12
N GLY A 49 10.66 6.50 -6.85
CA GLY A 49 11.04 7.34 -7.98
C GLY A 49 9.98 7.34 -9.08
N LEU A 50 9.55 6.15 -9.50
CA LEU A 50 8.46 5.98 -10.47
C LEU A 50 7.14 6.54 -9.93
N ALA A 51 6.81 6.30 -8.65
CA ALA A 51 5.60 6.82 -8.04
C ALA A 51 5.53 8.36 -8.08
N PHE A 52 6.66 9.06 -7.98
CA PHE A 52 6.72 10.52 -8.11
C PHE A 52 6.33 11.02 -9.50
N GLU A 53 6.65 10.27 -10.56
CA GLU A 53 6.24 10.60 -11.93
C GLU A 53 4.72 10.54 -12.08
N TYR A 54 4.05 9.73 -11.25
CA TYR A 54 2.60 9.55 -11.23
C TYR A 54 1.90 10.31 -10.11
N ARG A 55 2.54 11.27 -9.42
CA ARG A 55 1.91 11.93 -8.23
C ARG A 55 0.57 12.61 -8.58
N ASP A 56 0.53 13.23 -9.76
CA ASP A 56 -0.62 13.96 -10.28
C ASP A 56 -1.46 13.09 -11.23
N TRP A 57 -1.00 11.86 -11.49
CA TRP A 57 -1.72 10.90 -12.31
C TRP A 57 -2.76 10.17 -11.45
N THR A 58 -4.02 10.37 -11.81
CA THR A 58 -5.14 9.57 -11.31
C THR A 58 -5.57 8.64 -12.43
N PRO A 59 -5.62 7.31 -12.23
CA PRO A 59 -6.21 6.40 -13.17
C PRO A 59 -7.65 6.85 -13.44
N ALA A 60 -8.05 6.86 -14.71
CA ALA A 60 -9.46 7.03 -15.03
C ALA A 60 -10.25 5.97 -14.25
N ALA A 61 -11.20 6.41 -13.41
CA ALA A 61 -11.94 5.57 -12.48
C ALA A 61 -12.25 4.23 -13.14
N SER A 62 -11.55 3.18 -12.68
CA SER A 62 -11.72 1.86 -13.26
C SER A 62 -13.14 1.43 -12.93
N ARG A 63 -14.01 1.40 -13.94
CA ARG A 63 -15.36 0.83 -13.84
C ARG A 63 -15.24 -0.69 -13.74
N VAL A 64 -14.48 -1.21 -12.79
CA VAL A 64 -14.66 -2.61 -12.40
C VAL A 64 -15.91 -2.60 -11.54
N PRO A 65 -17.01 -3.23 -11.99
CA PRO A 65 -18.17 -3.39 -11.12
C PRO A 65 -17.68 -4.09 -9.86
N ALA A 66 -18.03 -3.57 -8.69
CA ALA A 66 -17.85 -4.31 -7.46
C ALA A 66 -18.62 -5.63 -7.61
N THR A 67 -17.92 -6.73 -7.89
CA THR A 67 -18.50 -8.06 -7.68
C THR A 67 -18.55 -8.26 -6.17
N THR A 68 -19.60 -7.69 -5.59
CA THR A 68 -20.12 -7.97 -4.26
C THR A 68 -20.18 -9.48 -4.06
N GLY A 69 -19.67 -9.93 -2.91
CA GLY A 69 -19.64 -11.34 -2.55
C GLY A 69 -21.01 -12.00 -2.65
N GLY A 70 -21.00 -13.19 -3.22
CA GLY A 70 -22.06 -14.18 -3.10
C GLY A 70 -21.40 -15.52 -2.80
N ALA A 71 -21.17 -15.79 -1.51
CA ALA A 71 -21.16 -17.17 -1.05
C ALA A 71 -22.58 -17.71 -1.29
N ALA A 72 -22.70 -18.81 -2.02
CA ALA A 72 -23.92 -19.61 -2.08
C ALA A 72 -23.51 -21.08 -2.00
N ALA A 73 -24.26 -21.76 -1.14
CA ALA A 73 -24.07 -23.10 -0.57
C ALA A 73 -24.07 -24.25 -1.57
#